data_AF-A0A6N9T5B3-F1
#
_entry.id   AF-A0A6N9T5B3-F1
#
_cell.length_a   1.000
_cell.length_b   1.000
_cell.length_c   1.000
_cell.angle_alpha   90.00
_cell.angle_beta   90.00
_cell.angle_gamma   90.00
#
_symmetry.space_group_name_H-M   'P 1'
#
loop_
_entity.id
_entity.type
_entity.pdbx_description
1 polymer ?
#
loop_
_entity_poly.entity_id
_entity_poly.type
_entity_poly.pdbx_seq_one_letter_code
_entity_poly.pdbx_strand_id
1 'polypeptide(L)'
;MIPGGPNLRAILRINIQIAFGLAFAGVAWLSWANMSVVWWQLGLIAGLTAAAAVGLLTTALGEIKGFVMRDLRVNAYRRQGATPKSDGLVTSDALRNEGVIK
;
A
#
# COMPACT_ATOMS: atom_id res chain seq x y z
N MET A 1 -10.82 -9.21 -17.68
CA MET A 1 -10.69 -9.31 -16.21
C MET A 1 -10.44 -7.92 -15.67
N ILE A 2 -11.38 -7.37 -14.88
CA ILE A 2 -11.16 -6.07 -14.22
C ILE A 2 -9.99 -6.28 -13.24
N PRO A 3 -8.88 -5.54 -13.33
CA PRO A 3 -7.80 -5.66 -12.37
C PRO A 3 -8.36 -5.23 -11.02
N GLY A 4 -8.66 -6.21 -10.16
CA GLY A 4 -9.13 -5.96 -8.81
C GLY A 4 -8.16 -5.03 -8.11
N GLY A 5 -8.69 -3.98 -7.49
CA GLY A 5 -7.93 -3.01 -6.71
C GLY A 5 -7.14 -3.68 -5.56
N PRO A 6 -6.43 -2.89 -4.76
CA PRO A 6 -5.68 -3.42 -3.63
C PRO A 6 -6.58 -4.31 -2.76
N ASN A 7 -6.14 -5.56 -2.56
CA ASN A 7 -6.90 -6.53 -1.76
C ASN A 7 -7.03 -5.96 -0.34
N LEU A 8 -8.26 -5.95 0.21
CA LEU A 8 -8.56 -5.42 1.55
C LEU A 8 -7.59 -5.97 2.61
N ARG A 9 -7.21 -7.25 2.46
CA ARG A 9 -6.24 -7.93 3.33
C ARG A 9 -4.87 -7.24 3.34
N ALA A 10 -4.40 -6.73 2.20
CA ALA A 10 -3.11 -6.06 2.12
C ALA A 10 -3.15 -4.66 2.76
N ILE A 11 -4.23 -3.91 2.55
CA ILE A 11 -4.45 -2.62 3.21
C ILE A 11 -4.48 -2.83 4.72
N LEU A 12 -5.26 -3.80 5.20
CA LEU A 12 -5.35 -4.13 6.62
C LEU A 12 -3.98 -4.52 7.19
N ARG A 13 -3.21 -5.34 6.46
CA ARG A 13 -1.87 -5.76 6.88
C ARG A 13 -0.91 -4.58 7.03
N ILE A 14 -0.87 -3.66 6.08
CA ILE A 14 -0.01 -2.46 6.15
C ILE A 14 -0.37 -1.62 7.37
N ASN A 15 -1.67 -1.37 7.59
CA ASN A 15 -2.13 -0.59 8.74
C ASN A 15 -1.77 -1.27 10.07
N ILE A 16 -1.94 -2.58 10.16
CA ILE A 16 -1.56 -3.37 11.34
C ILE A 16 -0.04 -3.28 11.58
N GLN A 17 0.79 -3.43 10.53
CA GLN A 17 2.24 -3.32 10.65
C GLN A 17 2.67 -1.93 11.13
N ILE A 18 2.05 -0.87 10.61
CA ILE A 18 2.32 0.51 11.04
C ILE A 18 1.90 0.70 12.50
N ALA A 19 0.71 0.24 12.89
CA ALA A 19 0.22 0.36 14.26
C ALA A 19 1.14 -0.37 15.25
N PHE A 20 1.55 -1.60 14.95
CA PHE A 20 2.51 -2.34 15.78
C PHE A 20 3.88 -1.67 15.77
N GLY A 21 4.36 -1.18 14.63
CA GLY A 21 5.63 -0.45 14.53
C GLY A 21 5.66 0.77 15.46
N LEU A 22 4.59 1.56 15.48
CA LEU A 22 4.43 2.69 16.38
C LEU A 22 4.33 2.26 17.85
N ALA A 23 3.60 1.18 18.14
CA ALA A 23 3.52 0.65 19.50
C ALA A 23 4.90 0.19 20.02
N PHE A 24 5.68 -0.52 19.20
CA PHE A 24 7.04 -0.93 19.54
C PHE A 24 7.98 0.27 19.71
N ALA A 25 7.85 1.30 18.88
CA ALA A 25 8.62 2.54 19.06
C ALA A 25 8.27 3.25 20.38
N GLY A 26 6.99 3.26 20.77
CA GLY A 26 6.54 3.79 22.06
C GLY A 26 7.11 3.00 23.24
N VAL A 27 7.08 1.66 23.17
CA VAL A 27 7.70 0.80 24.21
C VAL A 27 9.20 1.01 24.28
N ALA A 28 9.88 1.14 23.12
CA ALA A 28 11.31 1.40 23.07
C ALA A 28 11.66 2.73 23.76
N TRP A 29 10.89 3.78 23.45
CA TRP A 29 11.04 5.10 24.07
C TRP A 29 10.83 5.05 25.58
N LEU A 30 9.75 4.43 26.06
CA LEU A 30 9.47 4.30 27.49
C LEU A 30 10.54 3.49 28.21
N SER A 31 11.00 2.39 27.61
CA SER A 31 12.05 1.55 28.19
C SER A 31 13.38 2.30 28.27
N TRP A 32 13.72 3.07 27.23
CA TRP A 32 14.90 3.93 27.22
C TRP A 32 14.84 5.03 28.29
N ALA A 33 13.71 5.72 28.40
CA ALA A 33 13.52 6.80 29.35
C ALA A 33 13.61 6.37 30.82
N ASN A 34 13.25 5.12 31.12
CA ASN A 34 13.31 4.54 32.46
C ASN A 34 14.60 3.75 32.73
N MET A 35 15.55 3.76 31.78
CA MET A 35 16.83 3.07 31.95
C MET A 35 17.63 3.73 33.07
N SER A 36 18.08 2.92 34.03
CA SER A 36 19.02 3.33 35.07
C SER A 36 20.03 2.22 35.35
N VAL A 37 21.05 2.50 36.16
CA VAL A 37 22.10 1.51 36.49
C VAL A 37 21.53 0.24 37.11
N VAL A 38 20.45 0.36 37.89
CA VAL A 38 19.74 -0.78 38.51
C VAL A 38 18.87 -1.53 37.48
N TRP A 39 18.39 -0.83 36.45
CA TRP A 39 17.45 -1.33 35.44
C TRP A 39 18.08 -1.36 34.04
N TRP A 40 19.34 -1.80 33.94
CA TRP A 40 20.10 -1.79 32.69
C TRP A 40 19.48 -2.67 31.59
N GLN A 41 18.75 -3.73 31.97
CA GLN A 41 18.01 -4.60 31.06
C GLN A 41 16.96 -3.86 30.22
N LEU A 42 16.44 -2.72 30.70
CA LEU A 42 15.53 -1.88 29.91
C LEU A 42 16.21 -1.29 28.67
N GLY A 43 17.53 -1.09 28.70
CA GLY A 43 18.30 -0.68 27.53
C GLY A 43 18.32 -1.75 26.43
N LEU A 44 18.45 -3.03 26.81
CA LEU A 44 18.35 -4.15 25.87
C LEU A 44 16.94 -4.26 25.28
N ILE A 45 15.90 -4.15 26.12
CA ILE A 45 14.50 -4.18 25.67
C ILE A 45 14.23 -3.01 24.73
N ALA A 46 14.70 -1.81 25.05
CA ALA A 46 14.58 -0.62 24.21
C ALA A 46 15.24 -0.84 22.84
N GLY A 47 16.45 -1.38 22.81
CA GLY A 47 17.16 -1.69 21.57
C GLY A 47 16.43 -2.71 20.69
N LEU A 48 15.98 -3.82 21.28
CA LEU A 48 15.27 -4.88 20.55
C LEU A 48 13.92 -4.40 20.00
N THR A 49 13.17 -3.65 20.80
CA THR A 49 11.86 -3.11 20.38
C THR A 49 12.01 -2.00 19.35
N ALA A 50 13.04 -1.15 19.44
CA ALA A 50 13.38 -0.18 18.41
C ALA A 50 13.73 -0.87 17.08
N ALA A 51 14.55 -1.92 17.11
CA ALA A 51 14.89 -2.69 15.91
C ALA A 51 13.65 -3.34 15.28
N ALA A 52 12.76 -3.91 16.09
CA ALA A 52 11.50 -4.47 15.61
C ALA A 52 10.59 -3.40 14.97
N ALA A 53 10.50 -2.20 15.58
CA ALA A 53 9.74 -1.09 15.02
C ALA A 53 10.25 -0.67 13.64
N VAL A 54 11.58 -0.53 13.50
CA VAL A 54 12.22 -0.22 12.20
C VAL A 54 11.96 -1.31 11.18
N GLY A 55 12.02 -2.59 11.56
CA GLY A 55 11.72 -3.72 10.68
C GLY A 55 10.27 -3.73 10.17
N LEU A 56 9.31 -3.43 11.04
CA LEU A 56 7.90 -3.36 10.67
C LEU A 56 7.62 -2.17 9.73
N LEU A 57 8.21 -1.00 10.01
CA LEU A 57 8.05 0.18 9.18
C LEU A 57 8.69 0.02 7.80
N THR A 58 9.89 -0.57 7.72
CA THR A 58 10.55 -0.86 6.43
C THR A 58 9.74 -1.84 5.59
N THR A 59 9.19 -2.88 6.21
CA THR A 59 8.29 -3.83 5.54
C THR A 59 7.05 -3.13 5.00
N ALA A 60 6.38 -2.32 5.84
CA ALA A 60 5.19 -1.56 5.44
C ALA A 60 5.48 -0.60 4.28
N LEU A 61 6.61 0.13 4.32
CA LEU A 61 7.05 1.01 3.23
C LEU A 61 7.34 0.24 1.93
N GLY A 62 7.93 -0.95 2.03
CA GLY A 62 8.14 -1.83 0.87
C GLY A 62 6.83 -2.25 0.22
N GLU A 63 5.83 -2.63 1.02
CA GLU A 63 4.50 -2.96 0.53
C GLU A 63 3.81 -1.76 -0.13
N ILE A 64 3.86 -0.58 0.50
CA ILE A 64 3.33 0.67 -0.05
C ILE A 64 3.98 0.99 -1.40
N LYS A 65 5.32 0.91 -1.49
CA LYS A 65 6.05 1.15 -2.74
C LYS A 65 5.59 0.20 -3.84
N GLY A 66 5.42 -1.08 -3.52
CA GLY A 66 4.90 -2.08 -4.45
C GLY A 66 3.51 -1.71 -4.98
N PHE A 67 2.62 -1.24 -4.10
CA PHE A 67 1.29 -0.76 -4.48
C PHE A 67 1.35 0.47 -5.39
N VAL A 68 2.13 1.49 -5.02
CA VAL A 68 2.26 2.72 -5.79
C VAL A 68 2.84 2.42 -7.18
N MET A 69 3.88 1.59 -7.28
CA MET A 69 4.44 1.20 -8.58
C MET A 69 3.44 0.45 -9.46
N ARG A 70 2.62 -0.42 -8.87
CA ARG A 70 1.55 -1.12 -9.60
C ARG A 70 0.50 -0.14 -10.10
N ASP A 71 0.06 0.79 -9.26
CA ASP A 71 -0.95 1.77 -9.64
C ASP A 71 -0.44 2.71 -10.75
N LEU A 72 0.82 3.15 -10.66
CA LEU A 72 1.48 3.91 -11.73
C LEU A 72 1.52 3.15 -13.05
N ARG A 73 1.83 1.85 -13.03
CA ARG A 73 1.80 1.00 -14.25
C ARG A 73 0.39 0.89 -14.83
N VAL A 74 -0.62 0.63 -13.99
CA VAL A 74 -2.02 0.54 -14.44
C VAL A 74 -2.48 1.87 -15.03
N ASN A 75 -2.13 2.99 -14.41
CA ASN A 75 -2.44 4.33 -14.92
C ASN A 75 -1.70 4.63 -16.23
N ALA A 76 -0.46 4.18 -16.40
CA ALA A 76 0.26 4.28 -17.67
C ALA A 76 -0.44 3.47 -18.78
N TYR A 77 -0.89 2.24 -18.51
CA TYR A 77 -1.66 1.45 -19.47
C TYR A 77 -3.02 2.05 -19.79
N ARG A 78 -3.72 2.64 -18.80
CA ARG A 78 -4.98 3.38 -19.03
C ARG A 78 -4.80 4.63 -19.88
N ARG A 79 -3.61 5.24 -19.88
CA ARG A 79 -3.29 6.38 -20.75
C ARG A 79 -2.93 5.95 -22.17
N GLN A 80 -2.35 4.76 -22.34
CA GLN A 80 -1.97 4.20 -23.65
C GLN A 80 -3.13 3.50 -24.35
N GLY A 81 -4.00 2.82 -23.60
CA GLY A 81 -5.31 2.40 -24.07
C GLY A 81 -6.16 3.64 -24.18
N ALA A 82 -6.26 4.21 -25.38
CA ALA A 82 -7.18 5.30 -25.68
C ALA A 82 -8.52 5.03 -24.96
N THR A 83 -9.04 6.03 -24.25
CA THR A 83 -10.45 6.06 -23.84
C THR A 83 -11.26 5.48 -24.99
N PRO A 84 -11.98 4.35 -24.82
CA PRO A 84 -12.83 3.89 -25.89
C PRO A 84 -13.80 5.04 -26.15
N LYS A 85 -13.64 5.73 -27.28
CA LYS A 85 -14.57 6.75 -27.78
C LYS A 85 -15.92 6.11 -28.19
N SER A 86 -16.22 4.90 -27.73
CA SER A 86 -17.34 4.08 -28.19
C SER A 86 -18.64 4.33 -27.42
N ASP A 87 -18.60 4.82 -26.18
CA ASP A 87 -19.85 4.86 -25.38
C ASP A 87 -20.68 6.14 -25.56
N GLY A 88 -20.13 7.19 -26.20
CA GLY A 88 -20.84 8.47 -26.35
C GLY A 88 -21.13 8.94 -27.77
N LEU A 89 -20.53 8.32 -28.79
CA LEU A 89 -20.54 8.85 -30.16
C LEU A 89 -20.92 7.85 -31.24
N VAL A 90 -21.19 6.59 -30.89
CA VAL A 90 -21.66 5.61 -31.86
C VAL A 90 -23.19 5.58 -31.81
N THR A 91 -23.80 6.56 -32.48
CA THR A 91 -25.22 6.50 -32.83
C THR A 91 -25.47 5.25 -33.66
N SER A 92 -26.57 4.56 -33.39
CA SER A 92 -26.94 3.30 -34.03
C SER A 92 -26.92 3.35 -35.57
N ASP A 93 -27.11 4.54 -36.14
CA ASP A 93 -27.06 4.80 -37.59
C ASP A 93 -25.66 4.60 -38.20
N ALA A 94 -24.59 4.89 -37.45
CA ALA A 94 -23.22 4.68 -37.93
C ALA A 94 -22.87 3.19 -38.04
N LEU A 95 -23.33 2.38 -37.07
CA LEU A 95 -23.13 0.92 -37.07
C LEU A 95 -23.92 0.22 -38.18
N ARG A 96 -25.08 0.77 -38.56
CA ARG A 96 -25.90 0.24 -39.64
C ARG A 96 -25.32 0.57 -41.02
N ASN A 97 -24.75 1.77 -41.20
CA ASN A 97 -24.06 2.15 -42.43
C ASN A 97 -22.74 1.40 -42.65
N GLU A 98 -22.06 0.99 -41.58
CA GLU A 98 -20.84 0.17 -41.66
C GLU A 98 -21.13 -1.35 -41.74
N GLY A 99 -22.40 -1.77 -41.80
CA GLY A 99 -22.79 -3.15 -42.04
C GLY A 99 -22.53 -4.12 -40.87
N VAL A 100 -22.26 -3.59 -39.68
CA VAL A 100 -21.93 -4.38 -38.47
C VAL A 100 -23.19 -4.97 -37.83
N ILE A 101 -24.36 -4.36 -38.07
CA ILE A 101 -25.65 -4.83 -37.58
C ILE A 101 -26.66 -4.78 -38.74
N LYS A 102 -27.36 -5.89 -39.00
CA LYS A 102 -28.45 -5.96 -39.99
C LYS A 102 -29.75 -5.37 -39.45
#